data_AF-A0A814M6T1-F1
#
_entry.id   AF-A0A814M6T1-F1
#
_cell.length_a   1.000
_cell.length_b   1.000
_cell.length_c   1.000
_cell.angle_alpha   90.00
_cell.angle_beta   90.00
_cell.angle_gamma   90.00
#
_symmetry.space_group_name_H-M   'P 1'
#
loop_
_entity.id
_entity.type
_entity.pdbx_description
1 polymer ?
#
loop_
_entity_poly.entity_id
_entity_poly.type
_entity_poly.pdbx_seq_one_letter_code
_entity_poly.pdbx_strand_id
1 'polypeptide(L)'
;MADTNVIIRHGHLLSGLIDKAHCGSTLASVIHCYYELYRKRFTLGIEDVLLLSPGVSHRRRLINQCRAQAGQKALQKTFSLPENSNEQILINEFAKAFCSKSFDERISKEMDINYKISIDEHQNQIVKQCSSVNAMQMSCLLGQQELEGKRPPMIPSGRTLPSFRPYEYSLRSGGFVDGSFLSGIRPQEYFFHCMAGREDLIDTAVKTARIGYLQRCLMKHLEGLVVNYDLTVRDSDESVIQFQYCEDGLAIEKCTYLKEAYYQYVVANQSIILRQDEYSRIIDICGSTKEKPIIKTFKKIRAWRKKLEI
;
A
#
# COMPACT_ATOMS: atom_id res chain seq x y z
N MET A 1 21.39 -10.67 -14.25
CA MET A 1 20.88 -11.19 -12.97
C MET A 1 20.94 -10.02 -12.01
N ALA A 2 19.79 -9.41 -11.72
CA ALA A 2 19.75 -8.19 -10.91
C ALA A 2 20.15 -8.51 -9.46
N ASP A 3 20.93 -7.63 -8.84
CA ASP A 3 21.39 -7.71 -7.45
C ASP A 3 20.21 -7.64 -6.46
N THR A 4 19.42 -8.71 -6.37
CA THR A 4 18.23 -8.77 -5.50
C THR A 4 18.55 -9.12 -4.05
N ASN A 5 19.75 -9.63 -3.77
CA ASN A 5 20.13 -10.06 -2.42
C ASN A 5 20.97 -8.97 -1.74
N VAL A 6 20.35 -8.29 -0.77
CA VAL A 6 21.03 -7.32 0.08
C VAL A 6 21.84 -8.03 1.16
N ILE A 7 23.16 -7.83 1.15
CA ILE A 7 24.08 -8.42 2.13
C ILE A 7 24.75 -7.29 2.91
N ILE A 8 24.48 -7.25 4.22
CA ILE A 8 25.13 -6.31 5.15
C ILE A 8 25.97 -7.12 6.14
N ARG A 9 27.26 -6.84 6.24
CA ARG A 9 28.16 -7.44 7.24
C ARG A 9 28.90 -6.35 8.00
N HIS A 10 28.90 -6.44 9.33
CA HIS A 10 29.57 -5.47 10.21
C HIS A 10 29.21 -4.00 9.92
N GLY A 11 27.98 -3.73 9.49
CA GLY A 11 27.53 -2.37 9.13
C GLY A 11 27.89 -1.90 7.72
N HIS A 12 28.53 -2.74 6.90
CA HIS A 12 28.85 -2.43 5.50
C HIS A 12 27.93 -3.18 4.54
N LEU A 13 27.34 -2.46 3.58
CA LEU A 13 26.61 -3.05 2.46
C LEU A 13 27.61 -3.63 1.45
N LEU A 14 27.61 -4.96 1.30
CA LEU A 14 28.53 -5.68 0.44
C LEU A 14 27.94 -5.97 -0.96
N SER A 15 26.62 -6.11 -1.06
CA SER A 15 25.91 -6.45 -2.29
C SER A 15 24.42 -6.13 -2.16
N GLY A 16 23.74 -5.91 -3.28
CA GLY A 16 22.29 -5.67 -3.34
C GLY A 16 21.89 -4.19 -3.42
N LEU A 17 20.78 -3.93 -4.11
CA LEU A 17 20.09 -2.64 -4.09
C LEU A 17 19.09 -2.60 -2.94
N ILE A 18 19.15 -1.55 -2.12
CA ILE A 18 18.20 -1.34 -1.03
C ILE A 18 16.89 -0.79 -1.62
N ASP A 19 15.77 -1.44 -1.29
CA ASP A 19 14.44 -1.08 -1.75
C ASP A 19 13.44 -0.89 -0.58
N LYS A 20 12.16 -0.71 -0.91
CA LYS A 20 11.08 -0.58 0.08
C LYS A 20 10.92 -1.83 0.95
N ALA A 21 11.30 -3.03 0.51
CA ALA A 21 11.24 -4.22 1.34
C ALA A 21 12.31 -4.18 2.45
N HIS A 22 13.45 -3.57 2.17
CA HIS A 22 14.56 -3.42 3.11
C HIS A 22 14.48 -2.16 3.98
N CYS A 23 13.71 -1.14 3.61
CA CYS A 23 13.55 0.11 4.35
C CYS A 23 12.11 0.45 4.78
N GLY A 24 11.13 -0.39 4.45
CA GLY A 24 9.73 -0.16 4.81
C GLY A 24 9.35 -0.71 6.18
N SER A 25 8.04 -0.73 6.47
CA SER A 25 7.44 -1.40 7.62
C SER A 25 7.44 -2.93 7.46
N THR A 26 8.56 -3.48 7.02
CA THR A 26 8.77 -4.91 6.81
C THR A 26 9.54 -5.45 8.00
N LEU A 27 9.12 -6.63 8.45
CA LEU A 27 9.78 -7.37 9.52
C LEU A 27 11.26 -7.62 9.17
N ALA A 28 12.18 -7.40 10.12
CA ALA A 28 13.62 -7.58 9.92
C ALA A 28 14.22 -6.76 8.76
N SER A 29 13.55 -5.68 8.35
CA SER A 29 14.10 -4.69 7.43
C SER A 29 15.35 -4.03 8.01
N VAL A 30 16.21 -3.48 7.16
CA VAL A 30 17.39 -2.71 7.58
C VAL A 30 16.98 -1.58 8.51
N ILE A 31 15.84 -0.91 8.28
CA ILE A 31 15.34 0.13 9.18
C ILE A 31 14.81 -0.43 10.50
N HIS A 32 14.15 -1.58 10.53
CA HIS A 32 13.79 -2.23 11.79
C HIS A 32 15.05 -2.53 12.62
N CYS A 33 16.06 -3.13 11.99
CA CYS A 33 17.35 -3.45 12.61
C CYS A 33 18.16 -2.20 12.99
N TYR A 34 18.08 -1.13 12.19
CA TYR A 34 18.82 0.12 12.42
C TYR A 34 18.09 1.05 13.40
N TYR A 35 16.76 1.09 13.44
CA TYR A 35 15.97 1.83 14.45
C TYR A 35 16.24 1.29 15.86
N GLU A 36 16.45 -0.02 15.96
CA GLU A 36 16.84 -0.68 17.20
C GLU A 36 18.29 -0.36 17.62
N LEU A 37 19.15 0.04 16.67
CA LEU A 37 20.60 0.20 16.90
C LEU A 37 21.12 1.64 16.86
N TYR A 38 20.63 2.51 15.97
CA TYR A 38 21.20 3.84 15.70
C TYR A 38 20.13 4.84 15.21
N ARG A 39 19.71 5.76 16.09
CA ARG A 39 18.76 6.84 15.74
C ARG A 39 19.47 8.02 15.05
N LYS A 40 19.31 8.21 13.74
CA LYS A 40 19.66 9.46 13.04
C LYS A 40 18.63 9.88 11.98
N ARG A 41 18.68 11.16 11.59
CA ARG A 41 17.65 11.92 10.83
C ARG A 41 17.87 11.87 9.31
N PHE A 42 16.77 11.92 8.56
CA PHE A 42 16.66 11.93 7.08
C PHE A 42 15.77 13.11 6.65
N THR A 43 15.96 13.64 5.43
CA THR A 43 15.15 14.73 4.85
C THR A 43 14.82 14.45 3.38
N LEU A 44 13.72 15.03 2.89
CA LEU A 44 13.28 15.00 1.48
C LEU A 44 13.08 16.43 0.98
N GLY A 45 13.37 16.66 -0.29
CA GLY A 45 13.25 17.96 -0.97
C GLY A 45 12.33 17.93 -2.17
N ILE A 46 12.03 19.11 -2.74
CA ILE A 46 11.25 19.23 -3.99
C ILE A 46 12.00 18.60 -5.17
N GLU A 47 13.34 18.61 -5.12
CA GLU A 47 14.20 18.01 -6.13
C GLU A 47 13.96 16.51 -6.34
N ASP A 48 13.54 15.80 -5.29
CA ASP A 48 13.26 14.36 -5.32
C ASP A 48 11.99 14.01 -6.12
N VAL A 49 11.17 15.02 -6.46
CA VAL A 49 9.88 14.88 -7.18
C VAL A 49 9.99 15.34 -8.64
N LEU A 50 11.08 16.01 -9.02
CA LEU A 50 11.23 16.58 -10.36
C LEU A 50 11.49 15.49 -11.42
N LEU A 51 10.73 15.53 -12.51
CA LEU A 51 11.00 14.71 -13.69
C LEU A 51 12.08 15.34 -14.56
N LEU A 52 13.01 14.51 -15.04
CA LEU A 52 14.00 14.92 -16.04
C LEU A 52 13.32 15.27 -17.38
N SER A 53 13.90 16.18 -18.15
CA SER A 53 13.35 16.69 -19.42
C SER A 53 12.93 15.60 -20.43
N PRO A 54 13.67 14.47 -20.59
CA PRO A 54 13.22 13.36 -21.43
C PRO A 54 11.91 12.72 -20.93
N GLY A 55 11.78 12.54 -19.61
CA GLY A 55 10.58 11.98 -18.97
C GLY A 55 9.37 12.90 -19.13
N VAL A 56 9.55 14.21 -19.01
CA VAL A 56 8.48 15.20 -19.24
C VAL A 56 7.98 15.16 -20.69
N SER A 57 8.89 15.03 -21.66
CA SER A 57 8.55 14.97 -23.09
C SER A 57 7.80 13.68 -23.43
N HIS A 58 8.27 12.55 -22.90
CA HIS A 58 7.62 11.26 -23.05
C HIS A 58 6.21 11.26 -22.44
N ARG A 59 6.06 11.76 -21.21
CA ARG A 59 4.77 11.96 -20.54
C ARG A 59 3.81 12.77 -21.40
N ARG A 60 4.25 13.91 -21.91
CA ARG A 60 3.42 14.80 -22.74
C ARG A 60 2.93 14.10 -24.00
N ARG A 61 3.77 13.30 -24.65
CA ARG A 61 3.40 12.50 -25.83
C ARG A 61 2.28 11.50 -25.50
N LEU A 62 2.44 10.73 -24.43
CA LEU A 62 1.46 9.73 -24.01
C LEU A 62 0.12 10.35 -23.62
N ILE A 63 0.14 11.46 -22.87
CA ILE A 63 -1.08 12.19 -22.49
C ILE A 63 -1.82 12.71 -23.73
N ASN A 64 -1.10 13.28 -24.70
CA ASN A 64 -1.70 13.79 -25.92
C ASN A 64 -2.32 12.66 -26.78
N GLN A 65 -1.67 11.49 -26.84
CA GLN A 65 -2.23 10.31 -27.50
C GLN A 65 -3.50 9.81 -26.79
N CYS A 66 -3.48 9.73 -25.47
CA CYS A 66 -4.62 9.32 -24.66
C CYS A 66 -5.82 10.27 -24.87
N ARG A 67 -5.60 11.60 -24.79
CA ARG A 67 -6.65 12.61 -25.02
C ARG A 67 -7.32 12.49 -26.38
N ALA A 68 -6.56 12.17 -27.43
CA ALA A 68 -7.08 12.09 -28.79
C ALA A 68 -7.88 10.81 -29.05
N GLN A 69 -7.47 9.67 -28.47
CA GLN A 69 -8.00 8.37 -28.89
C GLN A 69 -8.94 7.71 -27.86
N ALA A 70 -8.67 7.84 -26.56
CA ALA A 70 -9.31 6.98 -25.57
C ALA A 70 -10.81 7.26 -25.40
N GLY A 71 -11.24 8.53 -25.50
CA GLY A 71 -12.66 8.87 -25.43
C GLY A 71 -13.47 8.35 -26.61
N GLN A 72 -12.94 8.51 -27.83
CA GLN A 72 -13.57 7.99 -29.05
C GLN A 72 -13.63 6.46 -29.04
N LYS A 73 -12.50 5.80 -28.72
CA LYS A 73 -12.42 4.33 -28.64
C LYS A 73 -13.39 3.75 -27.61
N ALA A 74 -13.57 4.41 -26.46
CA ALA A 74 -14.48 3.93 -25.42
C ALA A 74 -15.95 3.95 -25.87
N LEU A 75 -16.39 5.04 -26.52
CA LEU A 75 -17.75 5.12 -27.06
C LEU A 75 -17.97 4.18 -28.25
N GLN A 76 -17.01 4.04 -29.14
CA GLN A 76 -17.09 3.12 -30.27
C GLN A 76 -17.28 1.68 -29.80
N LYS A 77 -16.53 1.26 -28.78
CA LYS A 77 -16.68 -0.08 -28.17
C LYS A 77 -18.05 -0.26 -27.52
N THR A 78 -18.50 0.74 -26.76
CA THR A 78 -19.77 0.64 -26.03
C THR A 78 -20.98 0.56 -26.97
N PHE A 79 -20.99 1.35 -28.04
CA PHE A 79 -22.09 1.37 -29.00
C PHE A 79 -21.86 0.47 -30.22
N SER A 80 -20.79 -0.34 -30.22
CA SER A 80 -20.41 -1.19 -31.36
C SER A 80 -20.36 -0.44 -32.71
N LEU A 81 -19.82 0.78 -32.70
CA LEU A 81 -19.72 1.65 -33.87
C LEU A 81 -18.38 1.44 -34.61
N PRO A 82 -18.33 1.64 -35.95
CA PRO A 82 -17.10 1.51 -36.73
C PRO A 82 -16.03 2.54 -36.35
N GLU A 83 -14.75 2.18 -36.50
CA GLU A 83 -13.59 2.99 -36.06
C GLU A 83 -13.52 4.39 -36.70
N ASN A 84 -14.11 4.58 -37.89
CA ASN A 84 -14.16 5.87 -38.61
C ASN A 84 -15.46 6.66 -38.40
N SER A 85 -16.16 6.45 -37.28
CA SER A 85 -17.39 7.17 -36.98
C SER A 85 -17.15 8.68 -36.79
N ASN A 86 -17.98 9.51 -37.45
CA ASN A 86 -17.97 10.97 -37.28
C ASN A 86 -18.31 11.37 -35.83
N GLU A 87 -17.68 12.45 -35.32
CA GLU A 87 -17.89 12.94 -33.95
C GLU A 87 -19.37 13.23 -33.63
N GLN A 88 -20.12 13.74 -34.60
CA GLN A 88 -21.55 14.03 -34.45
C GLN A 88 -22.38 12.76 -34.22
N ILE A 89 -22.01 11.64 -34.83
CA ILE A 89 -22.70 10.35 -34.63
C ILE A 89 -22.46 9.87 -33.21
N LEU A 90 -21.22 9.97 -32.72
CA LEU A 90 -20.86 9.60 -31.35
C LEU A 90 -21.63 10.43 -30.31
N ILE A 91 -21.70 11.75 -30.51
CA ILE A 91 -22.45 12.65 -29.63
C ILE A 91 -23.94 12.33 -29.67
N ASN A 92 -24.50 12.06 -30.85
CA ASN A 92 -25.92 11.73 -31.00
C ASN A 92 -26.27 10.39 -30.34
N GLU A 93 -25.45 9.35 -30.52
CA GLU A 93 -25.66 8.06 -29.86
C GLU A 93 -25.50 8.17 -28.34
N PHE A 94 -24.52 8.93 -27.86
CA PHE A 94 -24.35 9.19 -26.44
C PHE A 94 -25.54 9.98 -25.85
N ALA A 95 -26.05 10.98 -26.57
CA ALA A 95 -27.22 11.74 -26.17
C ALA A 95 -28.50 10.88 -26.18
N LYS A 96 -28.68 10.02 -27.17
CA LYS A 96 -29.79 9.04 -27.21
C LYS A 96 -29.73 8.09 -26.03
N ALA A 97 -28.54 7.56 -25.73
CA ALA A 97 -28.33 6.67 -24.59
C ALA A 97 -28.59 7.37 -23.25
N PHE A 98 -28.24 8.66 -23.12
CA PHE A 98 -28.51 9.44 -21.91
C PHE A 98 -29.99 9.79 -21.74
N CYS A 99 -30.69 10.13 -22.83
CA CYS A 99 -32.07 10.59 -22.82
C CYS A 99 -33.11 9.47 -22.87
N SER A 100 -32.73 8.22 -23.16
CA SER A 100 -33.65 7.09 -23.13
C SER A 100 -34.24 6.95 -21.73
N LYS A 101 -35.58 6.83 -21.62
CA LYS A 101 -36.32 6.71 -20.35
C LYS A 101 -35.83 5.56 -19.45
N SER A 102 -35.13 4.59 -20.03
CA SER A 102 -34.27 3.65 -19.35
C SER A 102 -32.82 4.08 -19.62
N PHE A 103 -32.24 4.94 -18.77
CA PHE A 103 -30.79 5.00 -18.69
C PHE A 103 -30.39 3.68 -18.05
N ASP A 104 -30.25 2.64 -18.87
CA ASP A 104 -29.90 1.32 -18.40
C ASP A 104 -28.57 1.47 -17.67
N GLU A 105 -28.60 1.29 -16.35
CA GLU A 105 -27.41 1.36 -15.52
C GLU A 105 -26.30 0.45 -16.07
N ARG A 106 -26.69 -0.58 -16.85
CA ARG A 106 -25.83 -1.45 -17.66
C ARG A 106 -25.00 -0.71 -18.70
N ILE A 107 -25.61 0.13 -19.55
CA ILE A 107 -24.90 0.87 -20.60
C ILE A 107 -23.96 1.91 -19.97
N SER A 108 -24.38 2.57 -18.89
CA SER A 108 -23.50 3.48 -18.15
C SER A 108 -22.30 2.77 -17.56
N LYS A 109 -22.51 1.61 -16.92
CA LYS A 109 -21.44 0.79 -16.35
C LYS A 109 -20.51 0.28 -17.44
N GLU A 110 -21.05 -0.17 -18.57
CA GLU A 110 -20.26 -0.63 -19.72
C GLU A 110 -19.41 0.49 -20.32
N MET A 111 -19.98 1.70 -20.46
CA MET A 111 -19.20 2.87 -20.85
C MET A 111 -18.07 3.13 -19.87
N ASP A 112 -18.35 3.20 -18.57
CA ASP A 112 -17.33 3.47 -17.55
C ASP A 112 -16.19 2.45 -17.58
N ILE A 113 -16.52 1.16 -17.75
CA ILE A 113 -15.54 0.07 -17.92
C ILE A 113 -14.69 0.28 -19.18
N ASN A 114 -15.32 0.59 -20.32
CA ASN A 114 -14.61 0.81 -21.59
C ASN A 114 -13.69 2.03 -21.54
N TYR A 115 -14.10 3.10 -20.84
CA TYR A 115 -13.24 4.25 -20.56
C TYR A 115 -12.08 3.88 -19.65
N LYS A 116 -12.32 3.08 -18.61
CA LYS A 116 -11.26 2.62 -17.70
C LYS A 116 -10.20 1.80 -18.43
N ILE A 117 -10.61 0.83 -19.25
CA ILE A 117 -9.70 -0.02 -20.05
C ILE A 117 -8.82 0.83 -20.98
N SER A 118 -9.39 1.83 -21.66
CA SER A 118 -8.63 2.66 -22.61
C SER A 118 -7.65 3.62 -21.92
N ILE A 119 -8.01 4.11 -20.72
CA ILE A 119 -7.15 4.95 -19.89
C ILE A 119 -6.02 4.11 -19.26
N ASP A 120 -6.34 2.95 -18.70
CA ASP A 120 -5.39 2.08 -18.00
C ASP A 120 -4.23 1.64 -18.89
N GLU A 121 -4.47 1.41 -20.18
CA GLU A 121 -3.40 1.10 -21.15
C GLU A 121 -2.32 2.19 -21.18
N HIS A 122 -2.73 3.46 -21.22
CA HIS A 122 -1.83 4.61 -21.24
C HIS A 122 -1.27 4.92 -19.85
N GLN A 123 -2.09 4.77 -18.81
CA GLN A 123 -1.69 5.00 -17.43
C GLN A 123 -0.59 4.03 -17.01
N ASN A 124 -0.72 2.73 -17.34
CA ASN A 124 0.27 1.71 -17.03
C ASN A 124 1.62 1.96 -17.70
N GLN A 125 1.65 2.53 -18.91
CA GLN A 125 2.91 2.92 -19.56
C GLN A 125 3.63 4.04 -18.81
N ILE A 126 2.87 4.97 -18.22
CA ILE A 126 3.40 6.06 -17.39
C ILE A 126 3.84 5.52 -16.01
N VAL A 127 3.03 4.65 -15.39
CA VAL A 127 3.30 4.02 -14.09
C VAL A 127 4.55 3.15 -14.13
N LYS A 128 4.83 2.44 -15.24
CA LYS A 128 6.02 1.58 -15.35
C LYS A 128 7.35 2.31 -15.08
N GLN A 129 7.35 3.64 -15.17
CA GLN A 129 8.51 4.49 -14.90
C GLN A 129 8.57 5.03 -13.46
N CYS A 130 7.53 4.81 -12.63
CA CYS A 130 7.43 5.31 -11.25
C CYS A 130 7.07 4.20 -10.26
N SER A 131 7.77 4.12 -9.12
CA SER A 131 7.60 3.04 -8.13
C SER A 131 6.32 3.12 -7.29
N SER A 132 5.67 4.29 -7.16
CA SER A 132 4.49 4.46 -6.30
C SER A 132 3.44 5.39 -6.90
N VAL A 133 2.17 5.14 -6.57
CA VAL A 133 1.02 5.95 -6.99
C VAL A 133 1.18 7.40 -6.52
N ASN A 134 1.61 7.61 -5.28
CA ASN A 134 1.77 8.96 -4.73
C ASN A 134 2.87 9.75 -5.47
N ALA A 135 4.02 9.13 -5.75
CA ALA A 135 5.07 9.77 -6.53
C ALA A 135 4.58 10.10 -7.96
N MET A 136 3.79 9.20 -8.56
CA MET A 136 3.18 9.43 -9.86
C MET A 136 2.20 10.62 -9.83
N GLN A 137 1.35 10.75 -8.82
CA GLN A 137 0.40 11.87 -8.73
C GLN A 137 1.10 13.22 -8.52
N MET A 138 2.21 13.20 -7.76
CA MET A 138 3.05 14.39 -7.56
C MET A 138 3.73 14.83 -8.85
N SER A 139 4.34 13.91 -9.60
CA SER A 139 5.23 14.23 -10.71
C SER A 139 4.58 14.11 -12.09
N CYS A 140 3.76 13.07 -12.30
CA CYS A 140 3.26 12.64 -13.61
C CYS A 140 1.82 13.09 -13.88
N LEU A 141 0.81 12.52 -13.22
CA LEU A 141 -0.60 12.87 -13.41
C LEU A 141 -1.45 12.32 -12.26
N LEU A 142 -2.57 12.99 -11.94
CA LEU A 142 -3.51 12.53 -10.92
C LEU A 142 -4.32 11.30 -11.39
N GLY A 143 -4.74 11.29 -12.66
CA GLY A 143 -5.48 10.19 -13.27
C GLY A 143 -6.99 10.37 -13.23
N GLN A 144 -7.71 9.28 -13.50
CA GLN A 144 -9.17 9.24 -13.48
C GLN A 144 -9.67 9.45 -12.04
N GLN A 145 -10.50 10.47 -11.82
CA GLN A 145 -11.24 10.64 -10.58
C GLN A 145 -12.54 9.83 -10.67
N GLU A 146 -12.73 8.91 -9.74
CA GLU A 146 -13.95 8.09 -9.63
C GLU A 146 -14.78 8.59 -8.42
N LEU A 147 -16.10 8.57 -8.55
CA LEU A 147 -17.06 8.81 -7.48
C LEU A 147 -17.93 7.58 -7.29
N GLU A 148 -17.92 6.96 -6.12
CA GLU A 148 -18.62 5.70 -5.80
C GLU A 148 -18.32 4.57 -6.81
N GLY A 149 -17.09 4.55 -7.36
CA GLY A 149 -16.66 3.62 -8.41
C GLY A 149 -17.22 3.90 -9.81
N LYS A 150 -17.87 5.06 -10.01
CA LYS A 150 -18.37 5.56 -11.30
C LYS A 150 -17.62 6.81 -11.71
N ARG A 151 -17.78 7.25 -12.97
CA ARG A 151 -17.25 8.56 -13.41
C ARG A 151 -18.09 9.70 -12.82
N PRO A 152 -17.58 10.96 -12.81
CA PRO A 152 -18.35 12.10 -12.33
C PRO A 152 -19.73 12.17 -12.98
N PRO A 153 -20.81 12.31 -12.18
CA PRO A 153 -22.17 12.25 -12.69
C PRO A 153 -22.46 13.44 -13.61
N MET A 154 -23.26 13.20 -14.63
CA MET A 154 -23.78 14.26 -15.49
C MET A 154 -25.04 14.87 -14.87
N ILE A 155 -25.15 16.19 -14.94
CA ILE A 155 -26.39 16.89 -14.65
C ILE A 155 -27.45 16.59 -15.74
N PRO A 156 -28.76 16.74 -15.45
CA PRO A 156 -29.84 16.42 -16.40
C PRO A 156 -29.73 17.12 -17.76
N SER A 157 -28.99 18.23 -17.86
CA SER A 157 -28.68 18.89 -19.14
C SER A 157 -27.62 18.16 -19.99
N GLY A 158 -27.20 16.95 -19.59
CA GLY A 158 -26.18 16.15 -20.26
C GLY A 158 -24.75 16.68 -20.12
N ARG A 159 -24.47 17.52 -19.13
CA ARG A 159 -23.14 18.12 -18.90
C ARG A 159 -22.55 17.58 -17.60
N THR A 160 -21.23 17.53 -17.46
CA THR A 160 -20.60 17.24 -16.15
C THR A 160 -20.29 18.52 -15.38
N LEU A 161 -19.84 19.58 -16.08
CA LEU A 161 -19.71 20.93 -15.54
C LEU A 161 -20.29 21.96 -16.52
N PRO A 162 -20.69 23.16 -16.04
CA PRO A 162 -21.17 24.24 -16.90
C PRO A 162 -20.19 24.64 -18.00
N SER A 163 -18.89 24.43 -17.79
CA SER A 163 -17.81 24.73 -18.74
C SER A 163 -17.71 23.75 -19.92
N PHE A 164 -18.30 22.56 -19.79
CA PHE A 164 -18.26 21.53 -20.83
C PHE A 164 -19.49 21.60 -21.74
N ARG A 165 -19.34 21.07 -22.96
CA ARG A 165 -20.46 20.96 -23.89
C ARG A 165 -21.38 19.80 -23.45
N PRO A 166 -22.69 19.87 -23.75
CA PRO A 166 -23.57 18.72 -23.56
C PRO A 166 -23.02 17.49 -24.29
N TYR A 167 -23.07 16.35 -23.62
CA TYR A 167 -22.70 15.04 -24.17
C TYR A 167 -21.26 14.99 -24.71
N GLU A 168 -20.35 15.75 -24.09
CA GLU A 168 -18.95 15.76 -24.46
C GLU A 168 -18.26 14.46 -24.00
N TYR A 169 -17.68 13.73 -24.95
CA TYR A 169 -17.04 12.42 -24.73
C TYR A 169 -15.55 12.49 -24.36
N SER A 170 -15.01 13.70 -24.24
CA SER A 170 -13.64 13.97 -23.81
C SER A 170 -13.33 13.27 -22.48
N LEU A 171 -12.09 12.82 -22.29
CA LEU A 171 -11.69 12.23 -21.00
C LEU A 171 -11.84 13.24 -19.84
N ARG A 172 -11.52 14.51 -20.11
CA ARG A 172 -11.58 15.60 -19.12
C ARG A 172 -13.00 15.88 -18.63
N SER A 173 -14.00 15.81 -19.51
CA SER A 173 -15.40 16.05 -19.10
C SER A 173 -15.83 14.99 -18.09
N GLY A 174 -15.41 13.75 -18.26
CA GLY A 174 -15.70 12.67 -17.32
C GLY A 174 -14.60 12.40 -16.29
N GLY A 175 -13.90 13.43 -15.80
CA GLY A 175 -13.09 13.34 -14.57
C GLY A 175 -11.63 12.90 -14.72
N PHE A 176 -11.10 12.75 -15.93
CA PHE A 176 -9.69 12.43 -16.11
C PHE A 176 -8.80 13.67 -15.93
N VAL A 177 -7.90 13.63 -14.96
CA VAL A 177 -6.97 14.73 -14.65
C VAL A 177 -5.57 14.40 -15.15
N ASP A 178 -5.13 15.16 -16.15
CA ASP A 178 -3.82 14.99 -16.79
C ASP A 178 -2.70 15.83 -16.15
N GLY A 179 -3.05 16.81 -15.31
CA GLY A 179 -2.11 17.57 -14.49
C GLY A 179 -1.56 16.75 -13.33
N SER A 180 -0.37 17.13 -12.84
CA SER A 180 0.22 16.63 -11.60
C SER A 180 0.20 17.70 -10.52
N PHE A 181 0.38 17.33 -9.24
CA PHE A 181 0.43 18.32 -8.17
C PHE A 181 1.58 19.32 -8.32
N LEU A 182 2.71 18.88 -8.89
CA LEU A 182 3.86 19.74 -9.13
C LEU A 182 3.61 20.78 -10.23
N SER A 183 2.95 20.38 -11.34
CA SER A 183 2.63 21.31 -12.43
C SER A 183 1.38 22.15 -12.17
N GLY A 184 0.61 21.79 -11.15
CA GLY A 184 -0.73 22.30 -10.92
C GLY A 184 -1.79 21.62 -11.79
N ILE A 185 -3.03 21.78 -11.35
CA ILE A 185 -4.24 21.23 -11.97
C ILE A 185 -5.17 22.36 -12.43
N ARG A 186 -5.90 22.13 -13.53
CA ARG A 186 -6.81 23.15 -14.09
C ARG A 186 -8.04 23.33 -13.21
N PRO A 187 -8.76 24.47 -13.27
CA PRO A 187 -9.95 24.69 -12.44
C PRO A 187 -11.05 23.63 -12.61
N GLN A 188 -11.30 23.14 -13.82
CA GLN A 188 -12.29 22.08 -14.06
C GLN A 188 -11.87 20.76 -13.40
N GLU A 189 -10.58 20.42 -13.51
CA GLU A 189 -9.97 19.20 -12.95
C GLU A 189 -9.89 19.28 -11.43
N TYR A 190 -9.56 20.47 -10.90
CA TYR A 190 -9.54 20.77 -9.47
C TYR A 190 -10.90 20.50 -8.83
N PHE A 191 -11.99 20.89 -9.49
CA PHE A 191 -13.33 20.64 -8.99
C PHE A 191 -13.65 19.15 -8.87
N PHE A 192 -13.33 18.35 -9.90
CA PHE A 192 -13.49 16.89 -9.84
C PHE A 192 -12.60 16.25 -8.76
N HIS A 193 -11.39 16.76 -8.59
CA HIS A 193 -10.50 16.28 -7.54
C HIS A 193 -11.07 16.57 -6.14
N CYS A 194 -11.65 17.75 -5.91
CA CYS A 194 -12.35 18.06 -4.66
C CYS A 194 -13.57 17.19 -4.41
N MET A 195 -14.30 16.78 -5.47
CA MET A 195 -15.41 15.83 -5.33
C MET A 195 -14.91 14.48 -4.81
N ALA A 196 -13.87 13.92 -5.43
CA ALA A 196 -13.29 12.65 -5.01
C ALA A 196 -12.73 12.72 -3.58
N GLY A 197 -11.98 13.78 -3.26
CA GLY A 197 -11.45 13.97 -1.91
C GLY A 197 -12.53 14.15 -0.84
N ARG A 198 -13.70 14.69 -1.19
CA ARG A 198 -14.84 14.80 -0.27
C ARG A 198 -15.49 13.43 -0.01
N GLU A 199 -15.58 12.57 -1.00
CA GLU A 199 -16.08 11.20 -0.83
C GLU A 199 -15.19 10.44 0.15
N ASP A 200 -13.87 10.50 -0.01
CA ASP A 200 -12.92 9.84 0.89
C ASP A 200 -13.09 10.29 2.36
N LEU A 201 -13.34 11.59 2.58
CA LEU A 201 -13.59 12.14 3.90
C LEU A 201 -14.93 11.67 4.49
N ILE A 202 -15.98 11.62 3.67
CA ILE A 202 -17.30 11.13 4.09
C ILE A 202 -17.23 9.64 4.44
N ASP A 203 -16.59 8.84 3.59
CA ASP A 203 -16.41 7.40 3.79
C ASP A 203 -15.62 7.11 5.07
N THR A 204 -14.56 7.88 5.31
CA THR A 204 -13.80 7.83 6.58
C THR A 204 -14.71 8.10 7.77
N ALA A 205 -15.47 9.20 7.74
CA ALA A 205 -16.35 9.59 8.84
C ALA A 205 -17.42 8.53 9.17
N VAL A 206 -18.01 7.90 8.15
CA VAL A 206 -19.03 6.86 8.33
C VAL A 206 -18.41 5.54 8.81
N LYS A 207 -17.27 5.12 8.24
CA LYS A 207 -16.60 3.87 8.62
C LYS A 207 -16.03 3.90 10.03
N THR A 208 -15.56 5.06 10.51
CA THR A 208 -15.03 5.21 11.88
C THR A 208 -16.04 4.82 12.95
N ALA A 209 -17.30 5.23 12.82
CA ALA A 209 -18.34 4.97 13.83
C ALA A 209 -18.59 3.47 14.05
N ARG A 210 -18.58 2.68 12.97
CA ARG A 210 -18.86 1.24 13.02
C ARG A 210 -17.71 0.45 13.65
N ILE A 211 -16.47 0.78 13.28
CA ILE A 211 -15.27 0.09 13.79
C ILE A 211 -15.11 0.38 15.29
N GLY A 212 -15.31 1.62 15.72
CA GLY A 212 -15.18 2.00 17.13
C GLY A 212 -16.20 1.30 18.03
N TYR A 213 -17.46 1.17 17.59
CA TYR A 213 -18.47 0.44 18.34
C TYR A 213 -18.14 -1.05 18.47
N LEU A 214 -17.72 -1.69 17.36
CA LEU A 214 -17.29 -3.09 17.40
C LEU A 214 -16.12 -3.31 18.34
N GLN A 215 -15.10 -2.44 18.26
CA GLN A 215 -13.95 -2.46 19.17
C GLN A 215 -14.39 -2.34 20.63
N ARG A 216 -15.32 -1.43 20.96
CA ARG A 216 -15.85 -1.30 22.32
C ARG A 216 -16.56 -2.58 22.79
N CYS A 217 -17.38 -3.18 21.94
CA CYS A 217 -18.05 -4.44 22.27
C CYS A 217 -17.02 -5.53 22.58
N LEU A 218 -16.00 -5.70 21.75
CA LEU A 218 -14.94 -6.68 21.97
C LEU A 218 -14.13 -6.37 23.24
N MET A 219 -13.66 -5.13 23.40
CA MET A 219 -12.89 -4.72 24.57
C MET A 219 -13.67 -4.92 25.86
N LYS A 220 -14.96 -4.59 25.89
CA LYS A 220 -15.77 -4.75 27.10
C LYS A 220 -16.02 -6.20 27.51
N HIS A 221 -16.11 -7.13 26.56
CA HIS A 221 -16.22 -8.54 26.91
C HIS A 221 -14.87 -9.19 27.26
N LEU A 222 -13.76 -8.60 26.78
CA LEU A 222 -12.42 -9.17 26.96
C LEU A 222 -11.58 -8.41 28.01
N GLU A 223 -12.11 -7.38 28.67
CA GLU A 223 -11.34 -6.52 29.60
C GLU A 223 -10.91 -7.25 30.88
N GLY A 224 -11.65 -8.29 31.28
CA GLY A 224 -11.34 -9.11 32.45
C GLY A 224 -10.30 -10.20 32.20
N LEU A 225 -9.91 -10.44 30.94
CA LEU A 225 -9.00 -11.54 30.61
C LEU A 225 -7.55 -11.20 30.95
N VAL A 226 -6.98 -11.98 31.87
CA VAL A 226 -5.60 -11.84 32.32
C VAL A 226 -4.91 -13.20 32.32
N VAL A 227 -3.60 -13.19 32.03
CA VAL A 227 -2.74 -14.37 32.19
C VAL A 227 -2.29 -14.44 33.64
N ASN A 228 -2.66 -15.51 34.34
CA ASN A 228 -2.28 -15.74 35.73
C ASN A 228 -0.86 -16.34 35.83
N TYR A 229 -0.30 -16.36 37.05
CA TYR A 229 1.05 -16.89 37.30
C TYR A 229 1.22 -18.38 36.94
N ASP A 230 0.12 -19.12 36.85
CA ASP A 230 0.07 -20.51 36.40
C ASP A 230 -0.02 -20.66 34.88
N LEU A 231 0.13 -19.56 34.12
CA LEU A 231 0.05 -19.45 32.67
C LEU A 231 -1.36 -19.65 32.07
N THR A 232 -2.37 -19.87 32.91
CA THR A 232 -3.77 -19.95 32.47
C THR A 232 -4.32 -18.55 32.18
N VAL A 233 -5.18 -18.45 31.17
CA VAL A 233 -5.94 -17.23 30.89
C VAL A 233 -7.27 -17.35 31.61
N ARG A 234 -7.51 -16.44 32.55
CA ARG A 234 -8.73 -16.42 33.37
C ARG A 234 -9.49 -15.12 33.18
N ASP A 235 -10.80 -15.21 33.34
CA ASP A 235 -11.64 -14.02 33.47
C ASP A 235 -11.66 -13.55 34.93
N SER A 236 -12.25 -12.38 35.16
CA SER A 236 -12.37 -11.70 36.45
C SER A 236 -13.13 -12.50 37.53
N ASP A 237 -13.91 -13.50 37.14
CA ASP A 237 -14.61 -14.45 38.03
C ASP A 237 -13.78 -15.70 38.38
N GLU A 238 -12.49 -15.71 38.02
CA GLU A 238 -11.55 -16.82 38.14
C GLU A 238 -11.86 -18.04 37.25
N SER A 239 -12.85 -17.94 36.35
CA SER A 239 -13.11 -18.99 35.38
C SER A 239 -11.95 -19.13 34.38
N VAL A 240 -11.56 -20.37 34.08
CA VAL A 240 -10.46 -20.67 33.16
C VAL A 240 -11.00 -20.69 31.72
N ILE A 241 -10.54 -19.77 30.89
CA ILE A 241 -10.89 -19.72 29.45
C ILE A 241 -9.89 -20.50 28.61
N GLN A 242 -8.59 -20.32 28.88
CA GLN A 242 -7.52 -21.07 28.20
C GLN A 242 -6.54 -21.61 29.23
N PHE A 243 -6.06 -22.85 29.04
CA PHE A 243 -5.05 -23.45 29.91
C PHE A 243 -3.65 -22.87 29.70
N GLN A 244 -3.38 -22.32 28.52
CA GLN A 244 -2.11 -21.69 28.17
C GLN A 244 -2.37 -20.56 27.18
N TYR A 245 -1.82 -19.38 27.43
CA TYR A 245 -1.94 -18.24 26.52
C TYR A 245 -1.47 -18.62 25.11
N CYS A 246 -2.32 -18.41 24.09
CA CYS A 246 -2.03 -18.76 22.69
C CYS A 246 -1.65 -20.25 22.46
N GLU A 247 -1.97 -21.14 23.40
CA GLU A 247 -1.58 -22.56 23.42
C GLU A 247 -0.06 -22.83 23.45
N ASP A 248 0.79 -21.80 23.39
CA ASP A 248 2.26 -21.89 23.39
C ASP A 248 2.93 -21.10 24.51
N GLY A 249 2.20 -20.20 25.17
CA GLY A 249 2.68 -19.34 26.26
C GLY A 249 3.62 -18.24 25.80
N LEU A 250 3.67 -17.93 24.50
CA LEU A 250 4.60 -16.96 23.94
C LEU A 250 3.93 -15.62 23.67
N ALA A 251 4.63 -14.53 23.98
CA ALA A 251 4.18 -13.18 23.67
C ALA A 251 4.43 -12.87 22.18
N ILE A 252 3.39 -12.37 21.48
CA ILE A 252 3.39 -12.16 20.03
C ILE A 252 4.54 -11.24 19.60
N GLU A 253 4.82 -10.20 20.37
CA GLU A 253 5.87 -9.22 20.07
C GLU A 253 7.29 -9.80 20.14
N LYS A 254 7.49 -10.92 20.84
CA LYS A 254 8.79 -11.61 20.98
C LYS A 254 8.95 -12.80 20.04
N CYS A 255 7.88 -13.25 19.39
CA CYS A 255 7.88 -14.41 18.50
C CYS A 255 8.43 -14.14 17.10
N THR A 256 8.60 -12.87 16.75
CA THR A 256 9.00 -12.41 15.42
C THR A 256 10.22 -13.13 14.86
N TYR A 257 11.24 -13.35 15.70
CA TYR A 257 12.51 -13.98 15.32
C TYR A 257 12.59 -15.48 15.66
N LEU A 258 11.52 -16.06 16.22
CA LEU A 258 11.44 -17.50 16.56
C LEU A 258 11.01 -18.37 15.37
N LYS A 259 10.93 -17.82 14.15
CA LYS A 259 10.61 -18.59 12.94
C LYS A 259 11.89 -19.09 12.27
N GLU A 260 11.82 -20.28 11.67
CA GLU A 260 12.97 -20.94 11.02
C GLU A 260 13.70 -20.05 10.02
N ALA A 261 12.96 -19.23 9.27
CA ALA A 261 13.51 -18.28 8.30
C ALA A 261 14.50 -17.26 8.91
N TYR A 262 14.36 -16.94 10.20
CA TYR A 262 15.18 -15.92 10.87
C TYR A 262 16.26 -16.49 11.79
N TYR A 263 16.36 -17.82 11.94
CA TYR A 263 17.39 -18.43 12.78
C TYR A 263 18.81 -18.10 12.32
N GLN A 264 19.05 -18.12 11.00
CA GLN A 264 20.34 -17.73 10.44
C GLN A 264 20.70 -16.28 10.79
N TYR A 265 19.71 -15.38 10.78
CA TYR A 265 19.88 -13.98 11.16
C TYR A 265 20.24 -13.81 12.64
N VAL A 266 19.57 -14.54 13.54
CA VAL A 266 19.87 -14.53 14.99
C VAL A 266 21.28 -15.08 15.25
N VAL A 267 21.67 -16.15 14.56
CA VAL A 267 23.02 -16.73 14.68
C VAL A 267 24.09 -15.76 14.17
N ALA A 268 23.86 -15.09 13.03
CA ALA A 268 24.81 -14.13 12.48
C ALA A 268 25.02 -12.90 13.39
N ASN A 269 23.98 -12.45 14.10
CA ASN A 269 24.02 -11.29 15.00
C ASN A 269 24.16 -11.65 16.48
N GLN A 270 24.53 -12.90 16.77
CA GLN A 270 24.57 -13.44 18.13
C GLN A 270 25.53 -12.67 19.06
N SER A 271 26.61 -12.09 18.54
CA SER A 271 27.55 -11.27 19.31
C SER A 271 26.95 -9.97 19.85
N ILE A 272 25.89 -9.47 19.22
CA ILE A 272 25.17 -8.25 19.62
C ILE A 272 24.01 -8.62 20.54
N ILE A 273 23.34 -9.74 20.28
CA ILE A 273 22.17 -10.22 21.04
C ILE A 273 22.59 -10.75 22.42
N LEU A 274 23.66 -11.55 22.48
CA LEU A 274 24.19 -12.06 23.74
C LEU A 274 25.05 -10.99 24.40
N ARG A 275 24.55 -10.37 25.47
CA ARG A 275 25.41 -9.53 26.33
C ARG A 275 26.49 -10.43 26.94
N GLN A 276 27.73 -9.95 26.96
CA GLN A 276 28.86 -10.70 27.54
C GLN A 276 28.63 -11.06 29.03
N ASP A 277 27.83 -10.25 29.73
CA ASP A 277 27.50 -10.42 31.17
C ASP A 277 26.21 -11.23 31.44
N GLU A 278 25.50 -11.71 30.41
CA GLU A 278 24.31 -12.57 30.62
C GLU A 278 24.69 -13.90 31.27
N TYR A 279 25.91 -14.38 31.02
CA TYR A 279 26.41 -15.64 31.58
C TYR A 279 26.47 -15.61 33.11
N SER A 280 27.03 -14.56 33.69
CA SER A 280 27.08 -14.35 35.16
C SER A 280 25.67 -14.19 35.73
N ARG A 281 24.81 -13.41 35.06
CA ARG A 281 23.42 -13.21 35.47
C ARG A 281 22.57 -14.48 35.52
N ILE A 282 22.68 -15.35 34.51
CA ILE A 282 21.91 -16.60 34.45
C ILE A 282 22.38 -17.58 35.55
N ILE A 283 23.69 -17.60 35.84
CA ILE A 283 24.25 -18.40 36.94
C ILE A 283 23.74 -17.90 38.29
N ASP A 284 23.70 -16.59 38.49
CA ASP A 284 23.18 -15.97 39.72
C ASP A 284 21.68 -16.24 39.93
N ILE A 285 20.87 -16.22 38.86
CA ILE A 285 19.41 -16.46 38.93
C ILE A 285 19.06 -17.94 39.12
N CYS A 286 19.78 -18.87 38.47
CA CYS A 286 19.43 -20.29 38.51
C CYS A 286 19.85 -21.01 39.81
N GLY A 287 20.71 -20.41 40.63
CA GLY A 287 21.29 -21.06 41.80
C GLY A 287 22.19 -22.25 41.44
N SER A 288 23.16 -22.56 42.29
CA SER A 288 24.30 -23.47 42.02
C SER A 288 23.97 -24.93 41.63
N THR A 289 22.71 -25.32 41.51
CA THR A 289 22.30 -26.71 41.28
C THR A 289 22.29 -27.13 39.80
N LYS A 290 22.36 -26.20 38.83
CA LYS A 290 22.28 -26.50 37.38
C LYS A 290 23.49 -26.08 36.53
N GLU A 291 24.66 -25.87 37.13
CA GLU A 291 25.89 -25.49 36.38
C GLU A 291 26.33 -26.54 35.33
N LYS A 292 26.31 -27.83 35.70
CA LYS A 292 26.79 -28.93 34.82
C LYS A 292 25.96 -29.09 33.52
N PRO A 293 24.60 -29.08 33.56
CA PRO A 293 23.78 -29.09 32.36
C PRO A 293 24.04 -27.91 31.43
N ILE A 294 24.15 -26.70 31.99
CA ILE A 294 24.35 -25.46 31.24
C ILE A 294 25.68 -25.52 30.48
N ILE A 295 26.77 -25.88 31.15
CA ILE A 295 28.09 -26.05 30.54
C ILE A 295 28.08 -27.12 29.43
N LYS A 296 27.33 -28.22 29.62
CA LYS A 296 27.21 -29.29 28.61
C LYS A 296 26.49 -28.81 27.35
N THR A 297 25.43 -28.01 27.50
CA THR A 297 24.71 -27.39 26.38
C THR A 297 25.58 -26.39 25.65
N PHE A 298 26.34 -25.55 26.36
CA PHE A 298 27.30 -24.62 25.74
C PHE A 298 28.45 -25.33 25.02
N LYS A 299 28.97 -26.46 25.54
CA LYS A 299 29.96 -27.28 24.83
C LYS A 299 29.38 -27.86 23.53
N LYS A 300 28.11 -28.30 23.55
CA LYS A 300 27.41 -28.75 22.33
C LYS A 300 27.24 -27.61 21.32
N ILE A 301 26.86 -26.42 21.78
CA ILE A 301 26.76 -25.22 20.92
C ILE A 301 28.12 -24.87 20.32
N ARG A 302 29.22 -24.93 21.10
CA ARG A 302 30.58 -24.64 20.62
C ARG A 302 31.07 -25.67 19.60
N ALA A 303 30.75 -26.95 19.81
CA ALA A 303 31.04 -28.03 18.87
C ALA A 303 30.21 -27.93 17.59
N TRP A 304 28.95 -27.51 17.70
CA TRP A 304 28.08 -27.23 16.56
C TRP A 304 28.55 -26.00 15.76
N ARG A 305 29.03 -24.94 16.42
CA ARG A 305 29.65 -23.77 15.76
C ARG A 305 30.86 -24.18 14.92
N LYS A 306 31.75 -25.01 15.46
CA LYS A 306 32.90 -25.57 14.72
C LYS A 306 32.51 -26.42 13.51
N LYS A 307 31.27 -26.93 13.43
CA LYS A 307 30.76 -27.69 12.28
C LYS A 307 30.14 -26.80 11.19
N LEU A 308 29.79 -25.56 11.52
CA LEU A 308 29.14 -24.60 10.61
C LEU A 308 30.10 -23.54 10.07
N GLU A 309 31.23 -23.31 10.74
CA GLU A 309 32.35 -22.58 10.17
C GLU A 309 32.94 -23.40 9.00
N ILE A 310 32.76 -22.91 7.77
CA ILE A 310 33.66 -23.21 6.63
C ILE A 310 35.02 -22.58 6.96
#